data_AF-A0A929NNM9-F1
#
_entry.id   AF-A0A929NNM9-F1
#
_cell.length_a   1.000
_cell.length_b   1.000
_cell.length_c   1.000
_cell.angle_alpha   90.00
_cell.angle_beta   90.00
_cell.angle_gamma   90.00
#
_symmetry.space_group_name_H-M   'P 1'
#
loop_
_entity.id
_entity.type
_entity.pdbx_description
1 polymer ?
#
loop_
_entity_poly.entity_id
_entity_poly.type
_entity_poly.pdbx_seq_one_letter_code
_entity_poly.pdbx_strand_id
1 'polypeptide(L)' 'MDFWDILSYAAWIISAGLLLWMLMDAIRINREYDEDLLISSREGADELLEADEKGGGS' A
#
# COMPACT_ATOMS: atom_id res chain seq x y z
N MET A 1 4.71 37.83 10.00
CA MET A 1 5.14 36.78 9.08
C MET A 1 6.64 36.86 8.97
N ASP A 2 7.30 36.05 9.78
CA ASP A 2 8.74 35.88 9.71
C ASP A 2 9.11 34.69 8.81
N PHE A 3 10.42 34.44 8.67
CA PHE A 3 10.93 33.34 7.85
C PHE A 3 10.42 31.97 8.34
N TRP A 4 10.30 31.79 9.66
CA TRP A 4 9.87 30.54 10.26
C TRP A 4 8.38 30.27 10.06
N ASP A 5 7.54 31.31 10.09
CA ASP A 5 6.12 31.23 9.76
C ASP A 5 5.93 30.71 8.33
N ILE A 6 6.64 31.31 7.36
CA ILE A 6 6.55 30.93 5.94
C ILE A 6 7.00 29.47 5.76
N LEU A 7 8.11 29.09 6.37
CA LEU A 7 8.63 27.73 6.31
C LEU A 7 7.66 26.73 6.94
N SER A 8 7.03 27.09 8.06
CA SER A 8 6.04 26.26 8.76
C SER A 8 4.81 26.03 7.90
N TYR A 9 4.27 27.08 7.28
CA TYR A 9 3.14 26.94 6.36
C TYR A 9 3.48 26.11 5.14
N ALA A 10 4.67 26.29 4.55
CA ALA A 10 5.12 25.48 3.43
C ALA A 10 5.22 23.99 3.81
N ALA A 11 5.80 23.68 4.97
CA ALA A 11 5.89 22.30 5.47
C ALA A 11 4.50 21.68 5.70
N TRP A 12 3.56 22.44 6.28
CA TRP A 12 2.19 21.98 6.49
C TRP A 12 1.45 21.72 5.18
N ILE A 13 1.60 22.61 4.19
CA ILE A 13 0.99 22.43 2.86
C ILE A 13 1.54 21.19 2.17
N ILE A 14 2.86 20.97 2.22
CA ILE A 14 3.49 19.79 1.63
C ILE A 14 3.00 18.51 2.33
N SER A 15 2.98 18.51 3.67
CA SER A 15 2.50 17.38 4.46
C SER A 15 1.04 17.02 4.12
N ALA A 16 0.15 18.03 4.09
CA ALA A 16 -1.25 17.83 3.71
C ALA A 16 -1.39 17.32 2.27
N GLY A 17 -0.58 17.83 1.34
CA GLY A 17 -0.55 17.36 -0.05
C GLY A 17 -0.13 15.90 -0.17
N LEU A 18 0.91 15.48 0.57
CA LEU A 18 1.36 14.09 0.60
C LEU A 18 0.29 13.16 1.19
N LEU A 19 -0.36 13.57 2.28
CA LEU A 19 -1.44 12.80 2.90
C LEU A 19 -2.62 12.62 1.94
N LEU A 20 -3.02 13.69 1.25
CA LEU A 20 -4.10 13.61 0.25
C LEU A 20 -3.72 12.68 -0.91
N TRP A 21 -2.48 12.77 -1.39
CA TRP A 21 -1.96 11.89 -2.45
C TRP A 21 -1.99 10.42 -2.03
N MET A 22 -1.54 10.10 -0.82
CA MET A 22 -1.58 8.74 -0.28
C MET A 22 -3.02 8.20 -0.17
N LEU A 23 -3.97 9.02 0.30
CA LEU A 23 -5.37 8.60 0.38
C LEU A 23 -5.96 8.34 -1.00
N MET A 24 -5.66 9.20 -1.98
CA MET A 24 -6.14 9.03 -3.35
C MET A 24 -5.56 7.76 -3.98
N ASP A 25 -4.27 7.49 -3.75
CA ASP A 25 -3.61 6.27 -4.20
C ASP A 25 -4.22 5.03 -3.57
N ALA A 26 -4.43 5.02 -2.25
CA ALA A 26 -5.07 3.92 -1.54
C ALA A 26 -6.49 3.65 -2.05
N ILE A 27 -7.31 4.70 -2.24
CA ILE A 27 -8.66 4.57 -2.79
C ILE A 27 -8.62 4.03 -4.22
N ARG A 28 -7.65 4.47 -5.04
CA ARG A 28 -7.50 4.00 -6.41
C ARG A 28 -7.14 2.53 -6.45
N ILE A 29 -6.13 2.11 -5.69
CA ILE A 29 -5.69 0.71 -5.60
C ILE A 29 -6.85 -0.18 -5.11
N ASN A 30 -7.57 0.25 -4.08
CA ASN A 30 -8.74 -0.47 -3.56
C ASN A 30 -9.88 -0.62 -4.58
N ARG A 31 -9.93 0.23 -5.61
CA ARG A 31 -10.94 0.13 -6.68
C ARG A 31 -10.45 -0.63 -7.90
N GLU A 32 -9.15 -0.62 -8.16
CA GLU A 32 -8.53 -1.30 -9.30
C GLU A 32 -8.35 -2.80 -9.05
N TYR A 33 -8.10 -3.18 -7.80
CA TYR A 33 -7.92 -4.57 -7.39
C TYR A 33 -9.07 -5.02 -6.51
N ASP A 34 -9.74 -6.12 -6.89
CA ASP A 34 -10.74 -6.78 -6.05
C ASP A 34 -10.11 -7.25 -4.74
N GLU A 35 -10.87 -7.21 -3.64
CA GLU A 35 -10.40 -7.57 -2.29
C GLU A 35 -9.81 -8.99 -2.24
N ASP A 36 -10.33 -9.88 -3.08
CA ASP A 36 -9.83 -11.25 -3.25
C ASP A 36 -8.36 -11.27 -3.69
N LEU A 37 -7.90 -10.36 -4.56
CA LEU A 37 -6.49 -10.30 -4.98
C LEU A 37 -5.57 -9.72 -3.88
N LEU A 38 -6.08 -8.77 -3.10
CA LEU A 38 -5.33 -8.13 -2.01
C LEU A 38 -5.19 -9.05 -0.78
N ILE A 39 -6.16 -9.94 -0.55
CA ILE A 39 -6.15 -10.96 0.52
C ILE A 39 -5.48 -12.27 0.06
N SER A 40 -5.65 -12.67 -1.21
CA SER A 40 -5.04 -13.87 -1.82
C SER A 40 -3.51 -13.86 -1.84
N SER A 41 -2.87 -12.68 -1.72
CA SER A 41 -1.40 -12.56 -1.68
C SER A 41 -0.74 -13.35 -0.53
N ARG A 42 -1.50 -13.82 0.48
CA ARG A 42 -1.02 -14.79 1.47
C ARG A 42 -1.41 -16.23 1.19
N GLU A 43 -2.60 -16.50 0.63
CA GLU A 43 -3.04 -17.87 0.31
C GLU A 43 -2.22 -18.52 -0.81
N GLY A 44 -1.82 -17.76 -1.84
CA GLY A 44 -1.04 -18.33 -2.95
C GLY A 44 0.39 -18.76 -2.58
N ALA A 45 0.96 -18.20 -1.51
CA ALA A 45 2.28 -18.61 -1.02
C ALA A 45 2.22 -19.94 -0.25
N ASP A 46 1.16 -20.14 0.53
CA ASP A 46 0.94 -21.38 1.28
C ASP A 46 0.60 -22.55 0.32
N GLU A 47 -0.18 -22.33 -0.73
CA GLU A 47 -0.46 -23.34 -1.76
C GLU A 47 0.80 -23.76 -2.55
N LEU A 48 1.70 -22.82 -2.85
CA LEU A 48 2.97 -23.12 -3.52
C LEU A 48 3.93 -23.93 -2.63
N LEU A 49 3.97 -23.66 -1.32
CA LEU A 49 4.75 -24.42 -0.37
C LEU A 49 4.17 -25.83 -0.15
N GLU A 50 2.85 -25.96 -0.04
CA GLU A 50 2.18 -27.26 0.12
C GLU A 50 2.30 -28.15 -1.13
N ALA A 51 2.34 -27.55 -2.33
CA ALA A 51 2.59 -28.25 -3.58
C ALA A 51 4.03 -28.80 -3.68
N ASP A 52 5.02 -28.07 -3.17
CA ASP A 52 6.43 -28.51 -3.11
C ASP A 52 6.61 -29.68 -2.13
N GLU A 53 5.96 -29.63 -0.96
CA GLU A 53 5.98 -30.72 0.04
C GLU A 53 5.31 -32.00 -0.48
N LYS A 54 4.21 -31.89 -1.25
CA LYS A 54 3.52 -33.05 -1.83
C LYS A 54 4.17 -33.59 -3.11
N GLY A 55 5.03 -32.81 -3.78
CA GLY A 55 5.71 -33.18 -5.02
C GLY A 55 7.11 -33.79 -4.85
N GLY A 56 7.74 -33.62 -3.68
CA GLY A 56 9.13 -34.07 -3.42
C GLY A 56 9.30 -35.52 -2.94
N GLY A 57 8.23 -36.32 -2.92
CA GLY A 57 8.23 -37.69 -2.39
C GLY A 57 7.81 -38.74 -3.42
N SER A 58 8.61 -38.95 -4.47
CA SER A 58 8.56 -40.16 -5.31
C SER A 58 9.93 -40.46 -5.92
#